data_AF-A0A940WVM5-F1
#
_entry.id   AF-A0A940WVM5-F1
#
_cell.length_a   1.000
_cell.length_b   1.000
_cell.length_c   1.000
_cell.angle_alpha   90.00
_cell.angle_beta   90.00
_cell.angle_gamma   90.00
#
_symmetry.space_group_name_H-M   'P 1'
#
loop_
_entity.id
_entity.type
_entity.pdbx_description
1 polymer ?
#
loop_
_entity_poly.entity_id
_entity_poly.type
_entity_poly.pdbx_seq_one_letter_code
_entity_poly.pdbx_strand_id
1 'polypeptide(L)'
;MLTIYKNIKGKQYKKLIDLLSRNCNRFAFVEDRRMMEIEEERLAFVDDMISDIKWNLIEKRIQREWETTRLSEDTAYVFYFHLNHATAEFLKERSHSLFDWIGELPEDLMFYQDEKCILAVCSHEEYFFVDESIWDQFLRKT
;
A
#
# COMPACT_ATOMS: atom_id res chain seq x y z
N MET A 1 -15.64 -7.39 -3.24
CA MET A 1 -15.00 -6.11 -2.89
C MET A 1 -15.77 -5.00 -3.57
N LEU A 2 -15.87 -3.84 -2.94
CA LEU A 2 -16.41 -2.61 -3.53
C LEU A 2 -15.28 -1.87 -4.26
N THR A 3 -15.61 -1.12 -5.31
CA THR A 3 -14.68 -0.20 -5.98
C THR A 3 -15.03 1.22 -5.59
N ILE A 4 -14.05 1.98 -5.10
CA ILE A 4 -14.24 3.34 -4.60
C ILE A 4 -13.30 4.30 -5.34
N TYR A 5 -13.87 5.36 -5.93
CA TYR A 5 -13.16 6.41 -6.69
C TYR A 5 -12.97 7.69 -5.88
N LYS A 6 -12.92 7.57 -4.55
CA LYS A 6 -12.85 8.72 -3.64
C LYS A 6 -11.56 8.66 -2.84
N ASN A 7 -10.73 9.69 -2.99
CA ASN A 7 -9.53 9.80 -2.18
C ASN A 7 -9.86 9.98 -0.68
N ILE A 8 -9.30 9.11 0.16
CA ILE A 8 -9.41 9.16 1.62
C ILE A 8 -8.19 9.89 2.17
N LYS A 9 -8.40 11.06 2.78
CA LYS A 9 -7.32 12.00 3.13
C LYS A 9 -7.34 12.50 4.57
N GLY A 10 -6.21 13.03 5.01
CA GLY A 10 -6.01 13.67 6.31
C GLY A 10 -6.42 12.77 7.48
N LYS A 11 -7.31 13.28 8.33
CA LYS A 11 -7.80 12.52 9.50
C LYS A 11 -8.52 11.23 9.12
N GLN A 12 -9.20 11.18 7.97
CA GLN A 12 -9.89 9.98 7.50
C GLN A 12 -8.90 8.92 7.04
N TYR A 13 -7.81 9.32 6.38
CA TYR A 13 -6.71 8.40 6.03
C TYR A 13 -6.13 7.74 7.27
N LYS A 14 -5.77 8.53 8.29
CA LYS A 14 -5.23 7.99 9.55
C LYS A 14 -6.20 7.00 10.22
N LYS A 15 -7.49 7.35 10.29
CA LYS A 15 -8.54 6.44 10.80
C LYS A 15 -8.65 5.14 9.99
N LEU A 16 -8.49 5.20 8.67
CA LEU A 16 -8.53 4.02 7.81
C LEU A 16 -7.31 3.12 8.06
N ILE A 17 -6.10 3.69 8.15
CA ILE A 17 -4.90 2.93 8.50
C ILE A 17 -5.05 2.27 9.88
N ASP A 18 -5.58 2.98 10.88
CA ASP A 18 -5.86 2.40 12.21
C ASP A 18 -6.94 1.30 12.16
N LEU A 19 -7.85 1.35 11.20
CA LEU A 19 -8.84 0.29 11.00
C LEU A 19 -8.20 -0.94 10.36
N LEU A 20 -7.42 -0.74 9.31
CA LEU A 20 -6.71 -1.80 8.59
C LEU A 20 -5.71 -2.49 9.52
N SER A 21 -4.95 -1.76 10.33
CA SER A 21 -3.99 -2.35 11.28
C SER A 21 -4.59 -3.25 12.36
N ARG A 22 -5.92 -3.19 12.56
CA ARG A 22 -6.65 -4.09 13.46
C ARG A 22 -7.27 -5.30 12.76
N ASN A 23 -7.39 -5.25 11.42
CA ASN A 23 -8.10 -6.25 10.63
C ASN A 23 -7.21 -6.89 9.55
N CYS A 24 -5.93 -6.54 9.50
CA CYS A 24 -4.94 -7.00 8.54
C CYS A 24 -3.65 -7.29 9.31
N ASN A 25 -2.89 -8.28 8.85
CA ASN A 25 -1.59 -8.65 9.42
C ASN A 25 -0.42 -8.40 8.46
N ARG A 26 -0.69 -8.01 7.21
CA ARG A 26 0.32 -7.60 6.23
C ARG A 26 -0.12 -6.38 5.45
N PHE A 27 0.84 -5.60 5.00
CA PHE A 27 0.66 -4.63 3.92
C PHE A 27 1.79 -4.74 2.91
N ALA A 28 1.56 -4.21 1.71
CA ALA A 28 2.57 -4.14 0.68
C ALA A 28 2.47 -2.83 -0.11
N PHE A 29 3.56 -2.48 -0.76
CA PHE A 29 3.62 -1.43 -1.77
C PHE A 29 4.40 -1.90 -3.00
N VAL A 30 4.21 -1.21 -4.11
CA VAL A 30 4.77 -1.52 -5.43
C VAL A 30 5.78 -0.47 -5.85
N GLU A 31 6.86 -0.92 -6.49
CA GLU A 31 7.84 -0.09 -7.16
C GLU A 31 7.89 -0.55 -8.62
N ASP A 32 7.22 0.20 -9.51
CA ASP A 32 7.16 -0.12 -10.93
C ASP A 32 8.50 0.16 -11.61
N ARG A 33 9.13 -0.89 -12.13
CA ARG A 33 10.46 -0.80 -12.76
C ARG A 33 10.45 0.05 -14.02
N ARG A 34 9.29 0.22 -14.67
CA ARG A 34 9.15 1.09 -15.86
C ARG A 34 9.31 2.57 -15.53
N MET A 35 9.08 2.94 -14.26
CA MET A 35 9.17 4.31 -13.77
C MET A 35 10.55 4.63 -13.18
N MET A 36 11.46 3.65 -13.13
CA MET A 36 12.81 3.83 -12.60
C MET A 36 13.75 4.32 -13.70
N GLU A 37 14.28 5.53 -13.54
CA GLU A 37 15.34 6.03 -14.43
C GLU A 37 16.64 5.24 -14.19
N ILE A 38 17.01 5.07 -12.93
CA ILE A 38 18.16 4.26 -12.49
C ILE A 38 17.67 3.33 -11.37
N GLU A 39 17.59 2.03 -11.67
CA GLU A 39 17.01 1.02 -10.78
C GLU A 39 17.76 0.93 -9.44
N GLU A 40 19.09 0.97 -9.47
CA GLU A 40 19.92 0.90 -8.26
C GLU A 40 19.71 2.09 -7.33
N GLU A 41 19.59 3.31 -7.87
CA GLU A 41 19.35 4.52 -7.08
C GLU A 41 17.96 4.53 -6.47
N ARG A 42 16.94 4.11 -7.24
CA ARG A 42 15.58 4.01 -6.70
C ARG A 42 15.48 2.96 -5.60
N LEU A 43 16.12 1.81 -5.78
CA LEU A 43 16.14 0.77 -4.74
C LEU A 43 16.92 1.20 -3.49
N ALA A 44 18.01 1.97 -3.63
CA ALA A 44 18.72 2.54 -2.50
C ALA A 44 17.86 3.56 -1.73
N PHE A 45 17.12 4.41 -2.44
CA PHE A 45 16.15 5.32 -1.84
C PHE A 45 15.06 4.56 -1.05
N VAL A 46 14.51 3.48 -1.64
CA VAL A 46 13.49 2.67 -0.95
C VAL A 46 14.07 2.03 0.31
N ASP A 47 15.31 1.52 0.27
CA ASP A 47 15.96 0.92 1.45
C ASP A 47 16.15 1.93 2.59
N ASP A 48 16.54 3.17 2.26
CA ASP A 48 16.62 4.27 3.22
C ASP A 48 15.24 4.67 3.76
N MET A 49 14.26 4.80 2.88
CA MET A 49 12.88 5.14 3.23
C MET A 49 12.28 4.15 4.23
N ILE A 50 12.49 2.85 4.03
CA ILE A 50 11.93 1.81 4.91
C ILE A 50 12.81 1.47 6.12
N SER A 51 13.93 2.18 6.32
CA SER A 51 14.93 1.85 7.35
C SER A 51 14.32 1.64 8.75
N ASP A 52 13.39 2.49 9.17
CA ASP A 52 12.71 2.41 10.47
C ASP A 52 11.79 1.18 10.61
N ILE A 53 11.30 0.64 9.49
CA ILE A 53 10.41 -0.53 9.47
C ILE A 53 11.06 -1.77 8.85
N LYS A 54 12.35 -1.72 8.54
CA LYS A 54 13.07 -2.77 7.79
C LYS A 54 12.98 -4.14 8.46
N TRP A 55 12.95 -4.19 9.79
CA TRP A 55 12.75 -5.42 10.58
C TRP A 55 11.39 -6.10 10.37
N ASN A 56 10.42 -5.38 9.82
CA ASN A 56 9.08 -5.89 9.51
C ASN A 56 8.95 -6.35 8.05
N LEU A 57 9.98 -6.17 7.23
CA LEU A 57 9.98 -6.66 5.85
C LEU A 57 9.93 -8.19 5.87
N ILE A 58 8.88 -8.74 5.27
CA ILE A 58 8.72 -10.18 5.09
C ILE A 58 9.55 -10.61 3.89
N GLU A 59 9.34 -9.93 2.76
CA GLU A 59 10.02 -10.24 1.49
C GLU A 59 9.87 -9.12 0.47
N LYS A 60 10.78 -9.14 -0.51
CA LYS A 60 10.68 -8.39 -1.77
C LYS A 60 10.51 -9.39 -2.91
N ARG A 61 9.43 -9.28 -3.68
CA ARG A 61 9.17 -10.12 -4.85
C ARG A 61 9.30 -9.32 -6.13
N ILE A 62 9.75 -9.98 -7.20
CA ILE A 62 9.61 -9.49 -8.56
C ILE A 62 8.35 -10.14 -9.13
N GLN A 63 7.35 -9.35 -9.48
CA GLN A 63 6.07 -9.86 -9.95
C GLN A 63 5.51 -9.03 -11.12
N ARG A 64 4.54 -9.61 -11.81
CA ARG A 64 3.89 -9.01 -12.99
C ARG A 64 2.44 -8.63 -12.74
N GLU A 65 1.89 -9.12 -11.64
CA GLU A 65 0.50 -8.87 -11.27
C GLU A 65 0.41 -8.68 -9.77
N TRP A 66 -0.52 -7.84 -9.37
CA TRP A 66 -1.01 -7.63 -8.03
C TRP A 66 -2.50 -7.31 -8.14
N GLU A 67 -3.12 -6.95 -7.04
CA GLU A 67 -4.56 -6.94 -6.86
C GLU A 67 -5.27 -5.92 -7.74
N THR A 68 -4.57 -4.86 -8.17
CA THR A 68 -5.10 -3.80 -9.03
C THR A 68 -4.60 -3.87 -10.46
N THR A 69 -3.42 -4.45 -10.71
CA THR A 69 -2.72 -4.30 -12.00
C THR A 69 -2.07 -5.59 -12.46
N ARG A 70 -2.06 -5.79 -13.79
CA ARG A 70 -1.31 -6.86 -14.47
C ARG A 70 -0.53 -6.30 -15.66
N LEU A 71 0.79 -6.51 -15.64
CA LEU A 71 1.73 -6.05 -16.66
C LEU A 71 1.87 -7.06 -17.81
N SER A 72 1.88 -6.53 -19.05
CA SER A 72 1.94 -7.32 -20.29
C SER A 72 3.32 -7.88 -20.61
N GLU A 73 4.41 -7.17 -20.30
CA GLU A 73 5.79 -7.61 -20.60
C GLU A 73 6.77 -7.35 -19.44
N ASP A 74 6.58 -6.27 -18.69
CA ASP A 74 7.45 -5.86 -17.58
C ASP A 74 7.14 -6.54 -16.24
N THR A 75 7.92 -6.16 -15.22
CA THR A 75 7.80 -6.59 -13.83
C THR A 75 7.89 -5.39 -12.91
N ALA A 76 7.36 -5.50 -11.70
CA ALA A 76 7.53 -4.55 -10.61
C ALA A 76 8.16 -5.26 -9.40
N TYR A 77 8.75 -4.46 -8.51
CA TYR A 77 9.08 -4.94 -7.17
C TYR A 77 7.88 -4.74 -6.25
N VAL A 78 7.56 -5.75 -5.45
CA VAL A 78 6.53 -5.65 -4.41
C VAL A 78 7.13 -6.05 -3.08
N PHE A 79 7.03 -5.12 -2.13
CA PHE A 79 7.60 -5.24 -0.81
C PHE A 79 6.49 -5.56 0.17
N TYR A 80 6.55 -6.73 0.80
CA TYR A 80 5.56 -7.19 1.76
C TYR A 80 6.10 -7.03 3.17
N PHE A 81 5.29 -6.48 4.07
CA PHE A 81 5.65 -6.22 5.45
C PHE A 81 4.60 -6.78 6.40
N HIS A 82 5.02 -7.14 7.61
CA HIS A 82 4.09 -7.31 8.71
C HIS A 82 3.39 -5.99 9.01
N LEU A 83 2.08 -6.02 9.20
CA LEU A 83 1.32 -4.86 9.64
C LEU A 83 1.18 -4.89 11.16
N ASN A 84 1.85 -3.96 11.83
CA ASN A 84 1.77 -3.72 13.26
C ASN A 84 1.76 -2.21 13.56
N HIS A 85 1.94 -1.85 14.82
CA HIS A 85 1.94 -0.45 15.24
C HIS A 85 3.01 0.38 14.51
N ALA A 86 4.26 -0.09 14.45
CA ALA A 86 5.36 0.66 13.85
C ALA A 86 5.12 0.93 12.35
N THR A 87 4.67 -0.08 11.62
CA THR A 87 4.37 0.08 10.19
C THR A 87 3.10 0.90 9.94
N ALA A 88 2.10 0.83 10.83
CA ALA A 88 0.93 1.69 10.73
C ALA A 88 1.28 3.17 10.97
N GLU A 89 2.17 3.48 11.92
CA GLU A 89 2.68 4.84 12.09
C GLU A 89 3.48 5.30 10.87
N PHE A 90 4.38 4.46 10.35
CA PHE A 90 5.12 4.74 9.11
C PHE A 90 4.19 5.16 7.96
N LEU A 91 3.12 4.40 7.71
CA LEU A 91 2.14 4.74 6.67
C LEU A 91 1.44 6.09 6.92
N LYS A 92 1.14 6.42 8.19
CA LYS A 92 0.46 7.67 8.59
C LYS A 92 1.38 8.89 8.57
N GLU A 93 2.68 8.70 8.71
CA GLU A 93 3.69 9.75 8.67
C GLU A 93 4.13 10.08 7.25
N ARG A 94 4.27 9.07 6.38
CA ARG A 94 4.75 9.23 5.01
C ARG A 94 3.74 9.86 4.07
N SER A 95 2.45 9.69 4.34
CA SER A 95 1.40 10.12 3.44
C SER A 95 0.23 10.77 4.19
N HIS A 96 -0.56 11.56 3.46
CA HIS A 96 -1.80 12.13 3.93
C HIS A 96 -3.03 11.60 3.20
N SER A 97 -2.87 10.70 2.22
CA SER A 97 -3.99 10.13 1.47
C SER A 97 -3.66 8.75 0.87
N LEU A 98 -4.69 8.00 0.47
CA LEU A 98 -4.45 6.72 -0.23
C LEU A 98 -3.78 6.94 -1.59
N PHE A 99 -4.16 8.00 -2.32
CA PHE A 99 -3.67 8.23 -3.68
C PHE A 99 -2.36 9.01 -3.74
N ASP A 100 -1.81 9.46 -2.60
CA ASP A 100 -0.49 10.11 -2.55
C ASP A 100 0.67 9.09 -2.68
N TRP A 101 0.38 7.79 -2.60
CA TRP A 101 1.35 6.72 -2.82
C TRP A 101 1.67 6.57 -4.30
N ILE A 102 2.43 7.53 -4.84
CA ILE A 102 2.93 7.59 -6.21
C ILE A 102 4.07 8.61 -6.33
N GLY A 103 4.98 8.42 -7.28
CA GLY A 103 6.08 9.35 -7.55
C GLY A 103 7.21 9.24 -6.52
N GLU A 104 7.31 10.21 -5.61
CA GLU A 104 8.35 10.18 -4.55
C GLU A 104 8.16 8.98 -3.62
N LEU A 105 6.89 8.63 -3.33
CA LEU A 105 6.52 7.41 -2.63
C LEU A 105 6.37 6.23 -3.60
N PRO A 106 6.49 4.99 -3.11
CA PRO A 106 6.07 3.81 -3.86
C PRO A 106 4.59 3.90 -4.25
N GLU A 107 4.22 3.08 -5.23
CA GLU A 107 2.88 2.98 -5.76
C GLU A 107 2.05 1.90 -5.07
N ASP A 108 0.74 1.96 -5.27
CA ASP A 108 -0.23 0.90 -5.01
C ASP A 108 -0.09 0.18 -3.65
N LEU A 109 -0.82 0.67 -2.65
CA LEU A 109 -0.88 0.00 -1.35
C LEU A 109 -1.84 -1.19 -1.36
N MET A 110 -1.39 -2.32 -0.79
CA MET A 110 -2.24 -3.48 -0.52
C MET A 110 -2.23 -3.85 0.96
N PHE A 111 -3.36 -4.30 1.48
CA PHE A 111 -3.54 -4.72 2.87
C PHE A 111 -4.21 -6.09 2.92
N TYR A 112 -3.67 -6.98 3.74
CA TYR A 112 -4.08 -8.38 3.80
C TYR A 112 -4.35 -8.84 5.21
N GLN A 113 -5.36 -9.69 5.33
CA GLN A 113 -5.52 -10.61 6.45
C GLN A 113 -5.17 -12.01 5.97
N ASP A 114 -3.99 -12.50 6.38
CA ASP A 114 -3.41 -13.72 5.82
C ASP A 114 -3.39 -13.61 4.29
N GLU A 115 -3.84 -14.61 3.54
CA GLU A 115 -3.88 -14.60 2.07
C GLU A 115 -5.05 -13.79 1.48
N LYS A 116 -5.94 -13.23 2.31
CA LYS A 116 -7.09 -12.46 1.83
C LYS A 116 -6.73 -10.98 1.70
N CYS A 117 -6.79 -10.46 0.48
CA CYS A 117 -6.76 -9.00 0.25
C CYS A 117 -8.01 -8.34 0.84
N ILE A 118 -7.78 -7.33 1.67
CA ILE A 118 -8.82 -6.54 2.34
C ILE A 118 -8.99 -5.17 1.66
N LEU A 119 -7.88 -4.54 1.26
CA LEU A 119 -7.89 -3.28 0.52
C LEU A 119 -6.70 -3.25 -0.44
N ALA A 120 -6.93 -2.82 -1.67
CA ALA A 120 -5.89 -2.64 -2.68
C ALA A 120 -6.11 -1.33 -3.44
N VAL A 121 -5.10 -0.47 -3.46
CA VAL A 121 -5.14 0.86 -4.08
C VAL A 121 -4.46 0.81 -5.44
N CYS A 122 -5.08 1.44 -6.42
CA CYS A 122 -4.44 1.82 -7.68
C CYS A 122 -4.25 3.33 -7.62
N SER A 123 -3.07 3.78 -7.21
CA SER A 123 -2.84 5.21 -6.91
C SER A 123 -2.88 6.06 -8.17
N HIS A 124 -2.26 5.57 -9.26
CA HIS A 124 -2.18 6.27 -10.54
C HIS A 124 -3.52 6.39 -11.27
N GLU A 125 -4.45 5.45 -11.06
CA GLU A 125 -5.81 5.50 -11.62
C GLU A 125 -6.86 5.99 -10.60
N GLU A 126 -6.43 6.44 -9.42
CA GLU A 126 -7.28 7.04 -8.36
C GLU A 126 -8.51 6.19 -7.96
N TYR A 127 -8.31 4.89 -7.76
CA TYR A 127 -9.34 4.02 -7.17
C TYR A 127 -8.75 3.01 -6.18
N PHE A 128 -9.63 2.39 -5.40
CA PHE A 128 -9.24 1.24 -4.60
C PHE A 128 -10.38 0.22 -4.49
N PHE A 129 -10.00 -1.05 -4.32
CA PHE A 129 -10.88 -2.12 -3.91
C PHE A 129 -10.88 -2.25 -2.39
N VAL A 130 -12.03 -2.53 -1.80
CA VAL A 130 -12.13 -2.76 -0.35
C VAL A 130 -13.17 -3.83 -0.02
N ASP A 131 -12.91 -4.63 1.01
CA ASP A 131 -13.90 -5.53 1.59
C ASP A 131 -15.11 -4.72 2.13
N GLU A 132 -16.32 -5.13 1.76
CA GLU A 132 -17.55 -4.40 2.08
C GLU A 132 -17.75 -4.24 3.60
N SER A 133 -17.41 -5.26 4.38
CA SER A 133 -17.56 -5.21 5.84
C SER A 133 -16.62 -4.17 6.49
N ILE A 134 -15.40 -4.04 5.94
CA ILE A 134 -14.43 -3.04 6.38
C ILE A 134 -14.87 -1.65 5.96
N TRP A 135 -15.40 -1.51 4.74
CA TRP A 135 -15.91 -0.24 4.26
C TRP A 135 -17.11 0.26 5.08
N ASP A 136 -18.06 -0.61 5.37
CA ASP A 136 -19.19 -0.29 6.25
C ASP A 136 -18.73 0.11 7.65
N GLN A 137 -17.75 -0.61 8.21
CA GLN A 137 -17.19 -0.28 9.51
C GLN A 137 -16.48 1.08 9.51
N PHE A 138 -15.77 1.42 8.42
CA PHE A 138 -15.15 2.72 8.23
C PHE A 138 -16.21 3.82 8.21
N LEU A 139 -17.25 3.69 7.40
CA LEU A 139 -18.32 4.69 7.27
C LEU A 139 -19.07 4.95 8.58
N ARG A 140 -19.30 3.93 9.42
CA ARG A 140 -19.99 4.08 10.72
C ARG A 140 -19.18 4.84 11.77
N LYS A 141 -17.85 4.91 11.63
CA LYS A 141 -16.92 5.58 12.57
C LYS A 141 -16.42 6.94 12.08
N THR A 142 -16.96 7.40 10.96
CA THR A 142 -16.57 8.67 10.33
C THR A 142 -17.64 9.71 10.52
#